data_AF-A0A427CG50-F1
#
_entry.id   AF-A0A427CG50-F1
#
_cell.length_a   1.000
_cell.length_b   1.000
_cell.length_c   1.000
_cell.angle_alpha   90.00
_cell.angle_beta   90.00
_cell.angle_gamma   90.00
#
_symmetry.space_group_name_H-M   'P 1'
#
loop_
_entity.id
_entity.type
_entity.pdbx_description
1 polymer ?
#
loop_
_entity_poly.entity_id
_entity_poly.type
_entity_poly.pdbx_seq_one_letter_code
_entity_poly.pdbx_strand_id
1 'polypeptide(L)'
;MTFCAGALLAWALLADHPSNLDASKSSSDLPAWVQAIGSIVGILIAVAVPAAQHRISAAEKRKDADNRARSLGLQLLPHIQRMIDQNNKIWDKEHPDDQVEDRSENSCILGDCTRDALTVPGEILEEVGRLHELGDAAEGIQRAIYNLARANELLTYEQVTRQMVGYIRVGPEQVIFDKSSFYDLMWDALRGLSQSQSRIEGYFEHSRRPGKRNAG
;
A
#
# COMPACT_ATOMS: atom_id res chain seq x y z
N MET A 1 12.54 15.95 -28.67
CA MET A 1 12.82 16.69 -29.92
C MET A 1 12.42 15.84 -31.14
N THR A 2 11.14 15.47 -31.25
CA THR A 2 10.64 14.57 -32.32
C THR A 2 9.54 15.21 -33.17
N PHE A 3 9.12 16.43 -32.85
CA PHE A 3 8.11 17.18 -33.61
C PHE A 3 8.63 17.76 -34.93
N CYS A 4 9.94 17.88 -35.14
CA CYS A 4 10.50 18.44 -36.38
C CYS A 4 10.52 17.47 -37.56
N ALA A 5 10.51 16.15 -37.32
CA ALA A 5 10.61 15.15 -38.39
C ALA A 5 9.31 15.05 -39.23
N GLY A 6 8.14 15.21 -38.59
CA GLY A 6 6.85 15.17 -39.28
C GLY A 6 6.62 16.37 -40.19
N ALA A 7 7.04 17.56 -39.77
CA ALA A 7 6.92 18.78 -40.58
C ALA A 7 7.87 18.76 -41.80
N LEU A 8 9.07 18.18 -41.67
CA LEU A 8 10.01 18.03 -42.78
C LEU A 8 9.54 17.02 -43.84
N LEU A 9 8.89 15.93 -43.43
CA LEU A 9 8.32 14.95 -44.36
C LEU A 9 7.10 15.51 -45.12
N ALA A 10 6.27 16.31 -44.45
CA ALA A 10 5.16 17.03 -45.10
C ALA A 10 5.66 18.12 -46.06
N TRP A 11 6.73 18.82 -45.71
CA TRP A 11 7.34 19.84 -46.58
C TRP A 11 8.06 19.21 -47.79
N ALA A 12 8.74 18.08 -47.60
CA ALA A 12 9.42 17.35 -48.68
C ALA A 12 8.45 16.72 -49.70
N LEU A 13 7.22 16.38 -49.29
CA LEU A 13 6.17 15.90 -50.20
C LEU A 13 5.43 17.04 -50.92
N LEU A 14 5.51 18.27 -50.41
CA LEU A 14 4.89 19.46 -51.03
C LEU A 14 5.84 20.22 -51.97
N ALA A 15 7.15 20.01 -51.84
CA ALA A 15 8.18 20.69 -52.62
C ALA A 15 8.43 19.98 -53.96
N ASP A 16 7.39 19.83 -54.78
CA ASP A 16 7.57 19.58 -56.21
C ASP A 16 7.87 20.94 -56.88
N HIS A 17 9.08 21.11 -57.40
CA HIS A 17 9.52 22.32 -58.11
C HIS A 17 9.03 22.31 -59.57
N PRO A 18 8.23 23.29 -60.05
CA PRO A 18 7.96 23.44 -61.47
C PRO A 18 8.75 24.62 -62.05
N SER A 19 9.70 24.34 -62.95
CA SER A 19 10.20 25.34 -63.89
C SER A 19 10.13 24.80 -65.31
N ASN A 20 9.31 25.48 -66.12
CA ASN A 20 9.12 25.42 -67.57
C ASN A 20 8.06 24.45 -68.15
N LEU A 21 6.87 25.03 -68.28
CA LEU A 21 6.01 25.19 -69.48
C LEU A 21 5.99 24.09 -70.57
N ASP A 22 4.74 23.73 -70.86
CA ASP A 22 4.18 23.15 -72.09
C ASP A 22 4.50 21.69 -72.44
N ALA A 23 3.61 20.77 -72.00
CA ALA A 23 2.92 19.86 -72.91
C ALA A 23 1.95 18.95 -72.14
N SER A 24 0.68 19.00 -72.56
CA SER A 24 -0.28 17.89 -72.63
C SER A 24 -0.47 16.95 -71.42
N LYS A 25 -1.74 16.89 -71.00
CA LYS A 25 -2.44 15.65 -70.61
C LYS A 25 -2.18 15.15 -69.19
N SER A 26 -3.15 15.44 -68.32
CA SER A 26 -3.56 14.69 -67.12
C SER A 26 -2.45 14.11 -66.24
N SER A 27 -2.12 14.82 -65.15
CA SER A 27 -1.47 14.18 -64.00
C SER A 27 -1.80 14.82 -62.65
N SER A 28 -2.90 15.57 -62.56
CA SER A 28 -3.38 16.15 -61.29
C SER A 28 -4.70 15.53 -60.81
N ASP A 29 -5.09 14.37 -61.32
CA ASP A 29 -6.23 13.59 -60.80
C ASP A 29 -5.74 12.59 -59.75
N LEU A 30 -4.90 13.03 -58.83
CA LEU A 30 -4.91 12.42 -57.50
C LEU A 30 -6.24 12.86 -56.89
N PRO A 31 -7.20 11.95 -56.78
CA PRO A 31 -8.57 12.38 -56.69
C PRO A 31 -8.79 12.99 -55.30
N ALA A 32 -9.44 14.16 -55.23
CA ALA A 32 -9.60 14.95 -54.00
C ALA A 32 -10.15 14.16 -52.80
N TRP A 33 -10.81 13.03 -53.05
CA TRP A 33 -11.25 12.08 -52.01
C TRP A 33 -10.09 11.43 -51.24
N VAL A 34 -8.91 11.23 -51.86
CA VAL A 34 -7.72 10.67 -51.19
C VAL A 34 -7.17 11.65 -50.16
N GLN A 35 -7.20 12.96 -50.45
CA GLN A 35 -6.77 14.00 -49.50
C GLN A 35 -7.71 14.08 -48.29
N ALA A 36 -9.03 14.00 -48.52
CA ALA A 36 -10.03 14.01 -47.44
C ALA A 36 -9.91 12.76 -46.55
N ILE A 37 -9.75 11.56 -47.14
CA ILE A 37 -9.54 10.32 -46.37
C ILE A 37 -8.22 10.38 -45.59
N GLY A 38 -7.14 10.88 -46.20
CA GLY A 38 -5.86 11.07 -45.53
C GLY A 38 -5.96 11.97 -44.30
N SER A 39 -6.73 13.05 -44.36
CA SER A 39 -6.99 13.93 -43.21
C SER A 39 -7.76 13.22 -42.10
N ILE A 40 -8.80 12.44 -42.43
CA ILE A 40 -9.59 11.70 -41.45
C ILE A 40 -8.74 10.62 -40.77
N VAL A 41 -7.98 9.85 -41.54
CA VAL A 41 -7.08 8.82 -41.01
C VAL A 41 -5.98 9.45 -40.15
N GLY A 42 -5.41 10.58 -40.58
CA GLY A 42 -4.42 11.33 -39.80
C GLY A 42 -4.94 11.76 -38.42
N ILE A 43 -6.17 12.30 -38.36
CA ILE A 43 -6.81 12.69 -37.11
C ILE A 43 -7.08 11.47 -36.21
N LEU A 44 -7.57 10.36 -36.78
CA LEU A 44 -7.83 9.12 -36.03
C LEU A 44 -6.54 8.55 -35.41
N ILE A 45 -5.44 8.52 -36.16
CA ILE A 45 -4.14 8.04 -35.67
C ILE A 45 -3.60 8.99 -34.59
N ALA A 46 -3.74 10.31 -34.76
CA ALA A 46 -3.29 11.31 -33.79
C ALA A 46 -3.96 11.17 -32.41
N VAL A 47 -5.19 10.66 -32.35
CA VAL A 47 -5.89 10.38 -31.08
C VAL A 47 -5.64 8.95 -30.59
N ALA A 48 -5.60 7.97 -31.49
CA ALA A 48 -5.43 6.56 -31.13
C ALA A 48 -4.06 6.26 -30.53
N VAL A 49 -2.98 6.88 -31.03
CA VAL A 49 -1.61 6.62 -30.55
C VAL A 49 -1.40 7.10 -29.10
N PRO A 50 -1.75 8.34 -28.70
CA PRO A 50 -1.64 8.77 -27.31
C PRO A 50 -2.51 7.94 -26.36
N ALA A 51 -3.72 7.56 -26.79
CA ALA A 51 -4.60 6.71 -25.99
C ALA A 51 -4.00 5.32 -25.76
N ALA A 52 -3.42 4.70 -26.81
CA ALA A 52 -2.73 3.43 -26.69
C ALA A 52 -1.49 3.53 -25.79
N GLN A 53 -0.69 4.58 -25.94
CA GLN A 53 0.47 4.85 -25.09
C GLN A 53 0.07 5.02 -23.62
N HIS A 54 -0.98 5.81 -23.34
CA HIS A 54 -1.45 6.01 -21.96
C HIS A 54 -1.93 4.70 -21.33
N ARG A 55 -2.56 3.80 -22.09
CA ARG A 55 -2.98 2.47 -21.60
C ARG A 55 -1.80 1.57 -21.29
N ILE A 56 -0.77 1.56 -22.15
CA ILE A 56 0.45 0.77 -21.94
C ILE A 56 1.21 1.30 -20.73
N SER A 57 1.43 2.61 -20.64
CA SER A 57 2.11 3.23 -19.50
C SER A 57 1.34 3.05 -18.19
N ALA A 58 0.00 3.04 -18.22
CA ALA A 58 -0.80 2.73 -17.04
C ALA A 58 -0.63 1.26 -16.60
N ALA A 59 -0.52 0.33 -17.55
CA ALA A 59 -0.27 -1.07 -17.25
C ALA A 59 1.14 -1.31 -16.67
N GLU A 60 2.17 -0.64 -17.20
CA GLU A 60 3.54 -0.69 -16.66
C GLU A 60 3.61 -0.11 -15.24
N LYS A 61 3.01 1.06 -15.01
CA LYS A 61 2.93 1.67 -13.67
C LYS A 61 2.27 0.76 -12.64
N ARG A 62 1.24 0.02 -13.03
CA ARG A 62 0.58 -0.97 -12.17
C ARG A 62 1.52 -2.13 -11.81
N LYS A 63 2.22 -2.70 -12.80
CA LYS A 63 3.21 -3.75 -12.55
C LYS A 63 4.34 -3.29 -11.62
N ASP A 64 4.82 -2.06 -11.80
CA ASP A 64 5.86 -1.50 -10.94
C ASP A 64 5.34 -1.23 -9.53
N ALA A 65 4.09 -0.81 -9.37
CA ALA A 65 3.44 -0.68 -8.08
C ALA A 65 3.30 -2.05 -7.40
N ASP A 66 2.82 -3.08 -8.11
CA ASP A 66 2.66 -4.43 -7.58
C ASP A 66 4.01 -5.04 -7.14
N ASN A 67 5.07 -4.83 -7.94
CA ASN A 67 6.42 -5.30 -7.58
C ASN A 67 6.96 -4.60 -6.33
N ARG A 68 6.73 -3.29 -6.19
CA ARG A 68 7.10 -2.53 -4.99
C ARG A 68 6.32 -2.99 -3.76
N ALA A 69 5.00 -3.15 -3.90
CA ALA A 69 4.13 -3.68 -2.85
C ALA A 69 4.64 -5.06 -2.38
N ARG A 70 4.96 -5.95 -3.31
CA ARG A 70 5.49 -7.28 -3.01
C ARG A 70 6.84 -7.23 -2.30
N SER A 71 7.76 -6.38 -2.76
CA SER A 71 9.08 -6.21 -2.14
C SER A 71 8.96 -5.66 -0.72
N LEU A 72 8.14 -4.63 -0.53
CA LEU A 72 7.91 -4.02 0.78
C LEU A 72 7.18 -5.00 1.71
N GLY A 73 6.21 -5.75 1.19
CA GLY A 73 5.50 -6.79 1.92
C GLY A 73 6.44 -7.86 2.47
N LEU A 74 7.39 -8.35 1.66
CA LEU A 74 8.42 -9.30 2.12
C LEU A 74 9.29 -8.73 3.25
N GLN A 75 9.66 -7.46 3.14
CA GLN A 75 10.48 -6.80 4.14
C GLN A 75 9.73 -6.65 5.46
N LEU A 76 8.43 -6.31 5.41
CA LEU A 76 7.62 -6.03 6.60
C LEU A 76 7.03 -7.28 7.27
N LEU A 77 6.82 -8.37 6.53
CA LEU A 77 6.20 -9.60 7.04
C LEU A 77 6.77 -10.11 8.38
N PRO A 78 8.10 -10.26 8.57
CA PRO A 78 8.64 -10.72 9.86
C PRO A 78 8.33 -9.76 11.02
N HIS A 79 8.26 -8.46 10.76
CA HIS A 79 7.96 -7.46 11.78
C HIS A 79 6.47 -7.46 12.13
N ILE A 80 5.58 -7.61 11.14
CA ILE A 80 4.13 -7.76 11.35
C ILE A 80 3.86 -9.02 12.18
N GLN A 81 4.50 -10.14 11.84
CA GLN A 81 4.33 -11.39 12.58
C GLN A 81 4.80 -11.26 14.02
N ARG A 82 5.94 -10.59 14.25
CA ARG A 82 6.43 -10.30 15.60
C ARG A 82 5.43 -9.48 16.42
N MET A 83 4.80 -8.47 15.82
CA MET A 83 3.77 -7.68 16.50
C MET A 83 2.53 -8.51 16.83
N ILE A 84 2.08 -9.36 15.90
CA ILE A 84 0.97 -10.30 16.13
C ILE A 84 1.31 -11.22 17.31
N ASP A 85 2.51 -11.80 17.32
CA ASP A 85 2.96 -12.69 18.40
C ASP A 85 3.06 -11.97 19.74
N GLN A 86 3.53 -10.72 19.76
CA GLN A 86 3.57 -9.90 20.98
C GLN A 86 2.18 -9.59 21.50
N ASN A 87 1.24 -9.23 20.62
CA ASN A 87 -0.13 -8.93 21.00
C ASN A 87 -0.89 -10.19 21.46
N ASN A 88 -0.67 -11.33 20.81
CA ASN A 88 -1.22 -12.63 21.25
C ASN A 88 -0.76 -13.03 22.66
N LYS A 89 0.48 -12.72 23.04
CA LYS A 89 0.98 -13.00 24.39
C LYS A 89 0.18 -12.28 25.49
N ILE A 90 -0.42 -11.12 25.18
CA ILE A 90 -1.32 -10.44 26.13
C ILE A 90 -2.51 -11.36 26.42
N TRP A 91 -3.17 -11.87 25.38
CA TRP A 91 -4.34 -12.72 25.55
C TRP A 91 -4.01 -14.06 26.21
N ASP A 92 -2.80 -14.58 26.01
CA ASP A 92 -2.35 -15.84 26.61
C ASP A 92 -1.92 -15.70 28.08
N LYS A 93 -1.27 -14.59 28.46
CA LYS A 93 -0.56 -14.42 29.75
C LYS A 93 -1.01 -13.26 30.62
N GLU A 94 -1.77 -12.33 30.06
CA GLU A 94 -2.24 -11.10 30.70
C GLU A 94 -3.68 -10.84 30.27
N HIS A 95 -4.48 -11.90 30.17
CA HIS A 95 -5.87 -11.81 29.77
C HIS A 95 -6.61 -10.85 30.71
N PRO A 96 -7.36 -9.86 30.18
CA PRO A 96 -7.98 -8.82 31.00
C PRO A 96 -8.82 -9.38 32.13
N ASP A 97 -9.56 -10.45 31.90
CA ASP A 97 -10.56 -10.95 32.86
C ASP A 97 -9.97 -11.76 34.02
N ASP A 98 -8.80 -12.38 33.84
CA ASP A 98 -8.34 -13.43 34.77
C ASP A 98 -6.92 -13.21 35.32
N GLN A 99 -6.06 -12.47 34.61
CA GLN A 99 -4.61 -12.52 34.86
C GLN A 99 -3.96 -11.16 35.16
N VAL A 100 -4.73 -10.07 35.09
CA VAL A 100 -4.23 -8.72 35.38
C VAL A 100 -4.69 -8.28 36.76
N GLU A 101 -3.80 -7.65 37.52
CA GLU A 101 -4.16 -7.09 38.82
C GLU A 101 -5.08 -5.87 38.63
N ASP A 102 -6.37 -6.10 38.88
CA ASP A 102 -7.39 -5.07 38.85
C ASP A 102 -7.23 -4.11 40.02
N ARG A 103 -7.30 -2.81 39.71
CA ARG A 103 -7.21 -1.75 40.72
C ARG A 103 -8.56 -1.11 40.99
N SER A 104 -9.39 -0.99 39.96
CA SER A 104 -10.77 -0.50 40.06
C SER A 104 -11.62 -1.18 38.99
N GLU A 105 -12.93 -0.92 39.00
CA GLU A 105 -13.90 -1.48 38.05
C GLU A 105 -13.50 -1.28 36.58
N ASN A 106 -12.72 -0.23 36.26
CA ASN A 106 -12.27 0.04 34.89
C ASN A 106 -10.78 0.48 34.79
N SER A 107 -9.93 -0.03 35.68
CA SER A 107 -8.48 0.23 35.61
C SER A 107 -7.67 -0.96 36.10
N CYS A 108 -6.58 -1.27 35.39
CA CYS A 108 -5.67 -2.35 35.76
C CYS A 108 -4.21 -1.92 35.64
N ILE A 109 -3.33 -2.61 36.38
CA ILE A 109 -1.88 -2.37 36.30
C ILE A 109 -1.37 -2.92 34.96
N LEU A 110 -0.55 -2.14 34.25
CA LEU A 110 0.03 -2.55 32.99
C LEU A 110 1.00 -3.74 33.21
N GLY A 111 0.69 -4.88 32.60
CA GLY A 111 1.58 -6.03 32.57
C GLY A 111 2.77 -5.85 31.62
N ASP A 112 3.77 -6.72 31.76
CA ASP A 112 5.01 -6.64 30.97
C ASP A 112 4.78 -7.03 29.51
N CYS A 113 3.92 -8.01 29.22
CA CYS A 113 3.57 -8.40 27.85
C CYS A 113 2.81 -7.26 27.15
N THR A 114 1.92 -6.59 27.88
CA THR A 114 1.19 -5.43 27.37
C THR A 114 2.14 -4.27 27.05
N ARG A 115 3.12 -4.01 27.91
CA ARG A 115 4.17 -3.01 27.65
C ARG A 115 4.97 -3.33 26.38
N ASP A 116 5.37 -4.59 26.21
CA ASP A 116 6.12 -5.02 25.03
C ASP A 116 5.29 -4.90 23.74
N ALA A 117 4.00 -5.23 23.79
CA ALA A 117 3.09 -5.17 22.64
C ALA A 117 2.74 -3.74 22.19
N LEU A 118 2.80 -2.76 23.11
CA LEU A 118 2.63 -1.35 22.78
C LEU A 118 3.81 -0.75 22.02
N THR A 119 4.94 -1.45 21.98
CA THR A 119 6.14 -1.00 21.28
C THR A 119 6.06 -1.35 19.80
N VAL A 120 5.93 -0.34 18.94
CA VAL A 120 6.01 -0.52 17.49
C VAL A 120 7.48 -0.77 17.09
N PRO A 121 7.79 -1.84 16.34
CA PRO A 121 9.13 -2.07 15.81
C PRO A 121 9.65 -0.88 15.01
N GLY A 122 10.90 -0.47 15.25
CA GLY A 122 11.51 0.69 14.58
C GLY A 122 11.55 0.54 13.06
N GLU A 123 11.70 -0.69 12.56
CA GLU A 123 11.74 -0.99 11.13
C GLU A 123 10.40 -0.70 10.45
N ILE A 124 9.29 -0.84 11.16
CA ILE A 124 7.98 -0.46 10.64
C ILE A 124 7.87 1.06 10.60
N LEU A 125 8.33 1.75 11.64
CA LEU A 125 8.31 3.22 11.72
C LEU A 125 9.15 3.87 10.60
N GLU A 126 10.31 3.29 10.28
CA GLU A 126 11.16 3.74 9.16
C GLU A 126 10.44 3.63 7.81
N GLU A 127 9.61 2.61 7.64
CA GLU A 127 8.88 2.34 6.40
C GLU A 127 7.45 2.91 6.39
N VAL A 128 6.99 3.61 7.45
CA VAL A 128 5.64 4.20 7.54
C VAL A 128 5.34 5.09 6.34
N GLY A 129 6.31 5.89 5.90
CA GLY A 129 6.16 6.76 4.73
C GLY A 129 5.91 6.00 3.43
N ARG A 130 6.34 4.74 3.35
CA ARG A 130 6.23 3.87 2.18
C ARG A 130 5.09 2.86 2.27
N LEU A 131 4.40 2.77 3.41
CA LEU A 131 3.23 1.87 3.57
C LEU A 131 2.17 2.09 2.48
N HIS A 132 2.00 3.30 1.96
CA HIS A 132 1.07 3.57 0.86
C HIS A 132 1.38 2.76 -0.42
N GLU A 133 2.63 2.30 -0.60
CA GLU A 133 3.03 1.43 -1.72
C GLU A 133 2.39 0.04 -1.65
N LEU A 134 1.96 -0.42 -0.46
CA LEU A 134 1.23 -1.69 -0.27
C LEU A 134 -0.25 -1.61 -0.68
N GLY A 135 -0.77 -0.41 -0.94
CA GLY A 135 -2.19 -0.20 -1.24
C GLY A 135 -3.08 -0.71 -0.10
N ASP A 136 -4.10 -1.51 -0.45
CA ASP A 136 -5.07 -2.05 0.51
C ASP A 136 -4.43 -2.91 1.61
N ALA A 137 -3.27 -3.52 1.35
CA ALA A 137 -2.58 -4.33 2.36
C ALA A 137 -1.98 -3.50 3.51
N ALA A 138 -1.77 -2.19 3.34
CA ALA A 138 -1.27 -1.33 4.40
C ALA A 138 -2.36 -0.86 5.38
N GLU A 139 -3.63 -0.91 4.99
CA GLU A 139 -4.75 -0.38 5.78
C GLU A 139 -4.77 -0.93 7.21
N GLY A 140 -4.61 -2.25 7.36
CA GLY A 140 -4.64 -2.88 8.67
C GLY A 140 -3.38 -2.60 9.50
N ILE A 141 -2.22 -2.41 8.87
CA ILE A 141 -0.98 -1.98 9.55
C ILE A 141 -1.13 -0.55 10.06
N GLN A 142 -1.62 0.36 9.22
CA GLN A 142 -1.85 1.75 9.58
C GLN A 142 -2.88 1.86 10.72
N ARG A 143 -3.97 1.10 10.64
CA ARG A 143 -4.97 1.01 11.70
C ARG A 143 -4.37 0.46 13.00
N ALA A 144 -3.53 -0.57 12.91
CA ALA A 144 -2.87 -1.12 14.08
C ALA A 144 -1.92 -0.11 14.75
N ILE A 145 -1.08 0.58 13.97
CA ILE A 145 -0.18 1.63 14.49
C ILE A 145 -1.01 2.75 15.16
N TYR A 146 -2.08 3.20 14.52
CA TYR A 146 -2.98 4.20 15.08
C TYR A 146 -3.60 3.73 16.39
N ASN A 147 -4.14 2.51 16.44
CA ASN A 147 -4.76 1.96 17.64
C ASN A 147 -3.75 1.75 18.78
N LEU A 148 -2.52 1.32 18.49
CA LEU A 148 -1.45 1.22 19.48
C LEU A 148 -1.05 2.58 20.03
N ALA A 149 -0.95 3.60 19.18
CA ALA A 149 -0.71 4.97 19.62
C ALA A 149 -1.86 5.46 20.53
N ARG A 150 -3.11 5.18 20.14
CA ARG A 150 -4.29 5.54 20.93
C ARG A 150 -4.37 4.78 22.26
N ALA A 151 -3.97 3.51 22.28
CA ALA A 151 -3.90 2.71 23.50
C ALA A 151 -2.81 3.24 24.45
N ASN A 152 -1.67 3.71 23.94
CA ASN A 152 -0.63 4.36 24.73
C ASN A 152 -1.12 5.65 25.42
N GLU A 153 -2.05 6.39 24.80
CA GLU A 153 -2.64 7.60 25.40
C GLU A 153 -3.56 7.29 26.60
N LEU A 154 -4.02 6.05 26.73
CA LEU A 154 -4.81 5.58 27.88
C LEU A 154 -3.93 5.16 29.07
N LEU A 155 -2.61 5.20 28.92
CA LEU A 155 -1.67 4.93 30.00
C LEU A 155 -1.45 6.17 30.85
N THR A 156 -1.43 5.99 32.16
CA THR A 156 -1.04 7.03 33.12
C THR A 156 -0.09 6.44 34.16
N TYR A 157 0.80 7.28 34.67
CA TYR A 157 1.70 6.92 35.77
C TYR A 157 1.03 7.23 37.09
N GLU A 158 0.89 6.23 37.95
CA GLU A 158 0.40 6.43 39.30
C GLU A 158 1.32 5.80 40.34
N GLN A 159 1.34 6.39 41.54
CA GLN A 159 2.05 5.83 42.67
C GLN A 159 1.24 4.66 43.25
N VAL A 160 1.67 3.44 42.95
CA VAL A 160 1.02 2.24 43.46
C VAL A 160 1.75 1.78 44.73
N THR A 161 0.97 1.56 45.78
CA THR A 161 1.47 1.01 47.04
C THR A 161 1.16 -0.48 47.07
N ARG A 162 2.16 -1.32 46.83
CA ARG A 162 2.02 -2.77 46.86
C ARG A 162 2.49 -3.31 48.20
N GLN A 163 1.60 -3.96 48.92
CA GLN A 163 1.94 -4.64 50.17
C GLN A 163 2.44 -6.06 49.84
N MET A 164 3.73 -6.29 50.01
CA MET A 164 4.33 -7.62 49.88
C MET A 164 4.56 -8.21 51.27
N VAL A 165 4.76 -9.52 51.35
CA VAL A 165 5.02 -10.21 52.62
C VAL A 165 6.30 -9.64 53.25
N GLY A 166 6.12 -8.83 54.31
CA GLY A 166 7.20 -8.24 55.11
C GLY A 166 7.62 -6.81 54.77
N TYR A 167 7.12 -6.19 53.69
CA TYR A 167 7.44 -4.79 53.35
C TYR A 167 6.42 -4.16 52.38
N ILE A 168 6.38 -2.83 52.36
CA ILE A 168 5.56 -2.04 51.44
C ILE A 168 6.48 -1.48 50.35
N ARG A 169 6.20 -1.78 49.08
CA ARG A 169 6.86 -1.15 47.93
C ARG A 169 5.95 -0.04 47.43
N VAL A 170 6.45 1.20 47.47
CA VAL A 170 5.80 2.34 46.82
C VAL A 170 6.65 2.71 45.62
N GLY A 171 6.04 2.75 44.44
CA GLY A 171 6.73 3.16 43.23
C GLY A 171 5.76 3.57 42.13
N PRO A 172 6.24 4.32 41.12
CA PRO A 172 5.44 4.61 39.94
C PRO A 172 5.22 3.32 39.15
N GLU A 173 3.95 2.93 38.99
CA GLU A 173 3.55 1.87 38.06
C GLU A 173 2.69 2.50 36.95
N GLN A 174 2.79 1.95 35.74
CA GLN A 174 1.92 2.33 34.63
C GLN A 174 0.57 1.65 34.81
N VAL A 175 -0.49 2.43 34.71
CA VAL A 175 -1.88 1.97 34.90
C VAL A 175 -2.64 2.26 33.61
N ILE A 176 -3.43 1.29 33.18
CA ILE A 176 -4.38 1.44 32.10
C ILE A 176 -5.64 2.06 32.69
N PHE A 177 -6.02 3.22 32.16
CA PHE A 177 -7.33 3.82 32.42
C PHE A 177 -8.27 3.46 31.30
N ASP A 178 -9.49 3.05 31.65
CA ASP A 178 -10.47 2.54 30.70
C ASP A 178 -10.04 1.21 30.05
N LYS A 179 -10.02 0.18 30.90
CA LYS A 179 -9.61 -1.19 30.59
C LYS A 179 -10.30 -1.69 29.31
N SER A 180 -11.62 -1.58 29.22
CA SER A 180 -12.38 -2.05 28.05
C SER A 180 -11.92 -1.38 26.76
N SER A 181 -11.88 -0.03 26.74
CA SER A 181 -11.41 0.72 25.56
C SER A 181 -9.98 0.38 25.17
N PHE A 182 -9.09 0.18 26.14
CA PHE A 182 -7.71 -0.22 25.88
C PHE A 182 -7.64 -1.59 25.17
N TYR A 183 -8.30 -2.60 25.73
CA TYR A 183 -8.26 -3.95 25.19
C TYR A 183 -9.00 -4.06 23.84
N ASP A 184 -10.05 -3.28 23.62
CA ASP A 184 -10.72 -3.17 22.32
C ASP A 184 -9.77 -2.60 21.25
N LEU A 185 -8.99 -1.57 21.56
CA LEU A 185 -7.99 -1.01 20.65
C LEU A 185 -6.89 -2.03 20.33
N MET A 186 -6.41 -2.76 21.34
CA MET A 186 -5.40 -3.81 21.17
C MET A 186 -5.92 -4.97 20.31
N TRP A 187 -7.18 -5.37 20.50
CA TRP A 187 -7.84 -6.40 19.70
C TRP A 187 -8.02 -5.95 18.25
N ASP A 188 -8.49 -4.73 18.03
CA ASP A 188 -8.63 -4.17 16.68
C ASP A 188 -7.27 -4.05 15.98
N ALA A 189 -6.21 -3.69 16.72
CA ALA A 189 -4.85 -3.67 16.19
C ALA A 189 -4.40 -5.06 15.75
N LEU A 190 -4.62 -6.09 16.57
CA LEU A 190 -4.32 -7.48 16.22
C LEU A 190 -5.05 -7.89 14.94
N ARG A 191 -6.36 -7.62 14.86
CA ARG A 191 -7.19 -7.93 13.69
C ARG A 191 -6.67 -7.23 12.43
N GLY A 192 -6.29 -5.95 12.54
CA GLY A 192 -5.71 -5.19 11.43
C GLY A 192 -4.39 -5.79 10.94
N LEU A 193 -3.51 -6.18 11.86
CA LEU A 193 -2.25 -6.83 11.52
C LEU A 193 -2.46 -8.17 10.82
N SER A 194 -3.32 -9.04 11.35
CA SER A 194 -3.61 -10.35 10.73
C SER A 194 -4.23 -10.22 9.35
N GLN A 195 -5.14 -9.25 9.16
CA GLN A 195 -5.73 -8.97 7.85
C GLN A 195 -4.66 -8.50 6.85
N SER A 196 -3.75 -7.64 7.28
CA SER A 196 -2.66 -7.13 6.45
C SER A 196 -1.68 -8.23 6.08
N GLN A 197 -1.31 -9.08 7.03
CA GLN A 197 -0.48 -10.26 6.78
C GLN A 197 -1.11 -11.15 5.71
N SER A 198 -2.39 -11.50 5.86
CA SER A 198 -3.10 -12.34 4.87
C SER A 198 -3.15 -11.69 3.48
N ARG A 199 -3.38 -10.37 3.40
CA ARG A 199 -3.34 -9.63 2.13
C ARG A 199 -1.94 -9.64 1.51
N ILE A 200 -0.89 -9.46 2.31
CA ILE A 200 0.50 -9.51 1.87
C ILE A 200 0.84 -10.91 1.33
N GLU A 201 0.49 -11.96 2.07
CA GLU A 201 0.67 -13.35 1.67
C GLU A 201 -0.04 -13.67 0.35
N GLY A 202 -1.23 -13.09 0.14
CA GLY A 202 -2.00 -13.18 -1.11
C GLY A 202 -1.24 -12.72 -2.36
N TYR A 203 -0.30 -11.77 -2.24
CA TYR A 203 0.57 -11.37 -3.37
C TYR A 203 1.53 -12.48 -3.82
N PHE A 204 1.82 -13.46 -2.97
CA PHE A 204 2.75 -14.56 -3.26
C PHE A 204 2.03 -15.82 -3.74
N GLU A 205 0.82 -16.11 -3.24
CA GLU A 205 0.08 -17.33 -3.59
C GLU A 205 -0.35 -17.39 -5.07
N HIS A 206 -0.63 -16.24 -5.70
CA HIS A 206 -1.04 -16.18 -7.11
C HIS A 206 0.06 -16.57 -8.11
N SER A 207 1.30 -16.75 -7.65
CA SER A 207 2.41 -17.20 -8.50
C SER A 207 2.41 -18.73 -8.75
N ARG A 208 1.54 -19.51 -8.08
CA ARG A 208 1.55 -21.01 -8.10
C ARG A 208 0.48 -21.69 -8.97
N ARG A 209 0.01 -21.09 -10.07
CA ARG A 209 -0.72 -21.85 -11.11
C ARG A 209 -0.27 -21.59 -12.55
N PRO A 210 0.83 -22.22 -13.00
CA PRO A 210 0.94 -22.69 -14.38
C PRO A 210 0.48 -24.15 -14.43
N GLY A 211 -0.71 -24.41 -14.98
CA GLY A 211 -1.08 -25.77 -15.40
C GLY A 211 -2.43 -26.28 -14.93
N LYS A 212 -3.48 -25.98 -15.70
CA LYS A 212 -4.23 -27.07 -16.31
C LYS A 212 -4.18 -26.86 -17.83
N ARG A 213 -3.16 -27.51 -18.42
CA ARG A 213 -3.16 -27.90 -19.83
C ARG A 213 -4.43 -28.70 -20.10
N ASN A 214 -4.98 -28.47 -21.28
CA ASN A 214 -5.95 -29.35 -21.92
C ASN A 214 -5.52 -30.82 -21.78
N ALA A 215 -6.41 -31.63 -21.21
CA ALA A 215 -6.57 -33.04 -21.48
C ALA A 215 -8.11 -33.17 -21.46
N GLY A 216 -8.76 -33.32 -22.61
CA GLY A 216 -8.62 -34.43 -23.53
C GLY A 216 -9.99 -35.09 -23.54
#